data_AF-A0A6L4WT60-F1
#
_entry.id   AF-A0A6L4WT60-F1
#
_cell.length_a   1.000
_cell.length_b   1.000
_cell.length_c   1.000
_cell.angle_alpha   90.00
_cell.angle_beta   90.00
_cell.angle_gamma   90.00
#
_symmetry.space_group_name_H-M   'P 1'
#
loop_
_entity.id
_entity.type
_entity.pdbx_description
1 polymer ?
#
loop_
_entity_poly.entity_id
_entity_poly.type
_entity_poly.pdbx_seq_one_letter_code
_entity_poly.pdbx_strand_id
1 'polypeptide(L)'
;MDILTLLLIFLIFFAIFLFVTANKKQNIKAPAVKKEELIQDYKNQMKELLSKYENDKQLQTQEKIKLLKKINHDLSMNLFFEKEEATKLLKELSTLK
;
A
#
# COMPACT_ATOMS: atom_id res chain seq x y z
N MET A 1 -44.09 3.88 -27.22
CA MET A 1 -42.62 3.99 -27.33
C MET A 1 -42.21 3.02 -28.40
N ASP A 2 -41.76 3.52 -29.55
CA ASP A 2 -41.40 2.67 -30.68
C ASP A 2 -40.08 1.94 -30.43
N ILE A 3 -39.94 0.75 -31.01
CA ILE A 3 -38.76 -0.10 -30.88
C ILE A 3 -37.48 0.66 -31.29
N LEU A 4 -37.59 1.53 -32.31
CA LEU A 4 -36.50 2.39 -32.77
C LEU A 4 -36.05 3.38 -31.69
N THR A 5 -36.99 3.96 -30.93
CA THR A 5 -36.70 4.87 -29.82
C THR A 5 -36.00 4.14 -28.68
N LEU A 6 -36.42 2.90 -28.37
CA LEU A 6 -35.79 2.07 -27.34
C LEU A 6 -34.34 1.72 -27.70
N LEU A 7 -34.09 1.39 -28.97
CA LEU A 7 -32.77 1.02 -29.48
C LEU A 7 -31.81 2.22 -29.47
N LEU A 8 -32.30 3.42 -29.82
CA LEU A 8 -31.53 4.66 -29.73
C LEU A 8 -31.11 4.97 -28.29
N ILE A 9 -32.04 4.84 -27.34
CA ILE A 9 -31.76 5.05 -25.91
C ILE A 9 -30.70 4.06 -25.41
N PHE A 10 -30.80 2.78 -25.80
CA PHE A 10 -29.81 1.77 -25.45
C PHE A 10 -28.41 2.10 -25.98
N LEU A 11 -28.30 2.54 -27.24
CA LEU A 11 -27.02 2.93 -27.83
C LEU A 11 -26.38 4.12 -27.12
N ILE A 12 -27.18 5.10 -26.70
CA ILE A 12 -26.70 6.26 -25.93
C ILE A 12 -26.13 5.81 -24.58
N PHE A 13 -26.86 4.98 -23.83
CA PHE A 13 -26.36 4.44 -22.56
C PHE A 13 -25.11 3.57 -22.73
N PHE A 14 -25.05 2.77 -23.80
CA PHE A 14 -23.89 1.94 -24.10
C PHE A 14 -22.65 2.78 -24.45
N ALA A 15 -22.81 3.84 -25.22
CA ALA A 15 -21.73 4.78 -25.52
C ALA A 15 -21.21 5.49 -24.26
N ILE A 16 -22.12 5.92 -23.37
CA ILE A 16 -21.76 6.51 -22.07
C ILE A 16 -21.00 5.50 -21.20
N PHE A 17 -21.47 4.25 -21.15
CA PHE A 17 -20.81 3.18 -20.39
C PHE A 17 -19.38 2.90 -20.88
N LEU A 18 -19.19 2.83 -22.20
CA LEU A 18 -17.86 2.65 -22.80
C LEU A 18 -16.95 3.85 -22.51
N PHE A 19 -17.47 5.07 -22.61
CA PHE A 19 -16.70 6.29 -22.32
C PHE A 19 -16.25 6.35 -20.85
N VAL A 20 -17.13 6.01 -19.89
CA VAL A 20 -16.78 5.97 -18.46
C VAL A 20 -15.73 4.89 -18.18
N THR A 21 -15.83 3.74 -18.85
CA THR A 21 -14.88 2.62 -18.64
C THR A 21 -13.51 2.91 -19.26
N ALA A 22 -13.46 3.53 -20.44
CA ALA A 22 -12.22 3.87 -21.14
C ALA A 22 -11.40 4.95 -20.42
N ASN A 23 -12.06 5.85 -19.68
CA ASN A 23 -11.41 6.92 -18.93
C ASN A 23 -10.92 6.52 -17.53
N LYS A 24 -11.09 5.24 -17.13
CA LYS A 24 -10.36 4.71 -15.97
C LYS A 24 -8.89 4.53 -16.34
N LYS A 25 -8.15 5.65 -16.34
CA LYS A 25 -6.68 5.62 -16.33
C LYS A 25 -6.28 4.78 -15.13
N GLN A 26 -5.72 3.60 -15.40
CA GLN A 26 -5.06 2.83 -14.36
C GLN A 26 -3.90 3.70 -13.89
N ASN A 27 -4.07 4.35 -12.74
CA ASN A 27 -3.03 5.10 -12.03
C ASN A 27 -2.03 4.08 -11.49
N ILE A 28 -1.31 3.41 -12.40
CA ILE A 28 -0.19 2.56 -12.06
C ILE A 28 0.92 3.54 -11.69
N LYS A 29 0.94 3.98 -10.44
CA LYS A 29 2.02 4.78 -9.88
C LYS A 29 3.35 4.10 -10.22
N ALA A 30 4.35 4.90 -10.59
CA ALA A 30 5.68 4.40 -10.91
C ALA A 30 6.23 3.54 -9.75
N PRO A 31 7.01 2.48 -10.04
CA PRO A 31 7.56 1.56 -9.03
C PRO A 31 8.30 2.25 -7.89
N ALA A 32 9.06 3.33 -8.18
CA ALA A 32 9.75 4.14 -7.18
C ALA A 32 8.76 4.71 -6.15
N VAL A 33 7.72 5.41 -6.61
CA VAL A 33 6.68 6.02 -5.75
C VAL A 33 6.05 5.00 -4.80
N LYS A 34 5.86 3.75 -5.25
CA LYS A 34 5.31 2.67 -4.40
C LYS A 34 6.29 2.20 -3.32
N LYS A 35 7.59 2.22 -3.60
CA LYS A 35 8.64 1.84 -2.65
C LYS A 35 8.79 2.89 -1.54
N GLU A 36 8.81 4.17 -1.90
CA GLU A 36 8.86 5.24 -0.90
C GLU A 36 7.61 5.24 -0.01
N GLU A 37 6.43 5.01 -0.58
CA GLU A 37 5.18 4.85 0.18
C GLU A 37 5.27 3.69 1.19
N LEU A 38 5.80 2.52 0.77
CA LEU A 38 6.01 1.38 1.67
C LEU A 38 7.01 1.68 2.79
N ILE A 39 8.12 2.35 2.49
CA ILE A 39 9.12 2.74 3.50
C ILE A 39 8.48 3.66 4.55
N GLN A 40 7.68 4.63 4.11
CA GLN A 40 7.00 5.55 5.02
C GLN A 40 5.95 4.83 5.88
N ASP A 41 5.18 3.93 5.29
CA ASP A 41 4.19 3.15 6.02
C ASP A 41 4.83 2.32 7.16
N TYR A 42 5.92 1.60 6.88
CA TYR A 42 6.64 0.85 7.91
C TYR A 42 7.23 1.75 9.01
N LYS A 43 7.72 2.94 8.66
CA LYS A 43 8.21 3.93 9.63
C LYS A 43 7.08 4.44 10.52
N ASN A 44 5.90 4.68 9.95
CA ASN A 44 4.72 5.12 10.69
C ASN A 44 4.22 4.04 11.64
N GLN A 45 4.11 2.80 11.18
CA GLN A 45 3.74 1.64 12.03
C GLN A 45 4.69 1.49 13.22
N MET A 46 6.00 1.65 13.01
CA MET A 46 6.99 1.58 14.10
C MET A 46 6.82 2.72 15.10
N LYS A 47 6.62 3.97 14.64
CA LYS A 47 6.38 5.12 15.51
C LYS A 47 5.10 4.99 16.32
N GLU A 48 4.02 4.54 15.69
CA GLU A 48 2.74 4.31 16.35
C GLU A 48 2.88 3.24 17.45
N LEU A 49 3.59 2.14 17.17
CA LEU A 49 3.87 1.10 18.16
C LEU A 49 4.69 1.65 19.33
N LEU A 50 5.74 2.42 19.05
CA LEU A 50 6.59 3.01 20.09
C LEU A 50 5.76 3.96 20.99
N SER A 51 4.93 4.82 20.40
CA SER A 51 4.04 5.72 21.14
C SER A 51 2.97 4.97 21.94
N LYS A 52 2.39 3.91 21.36
CA LYS A 52 1.35 3.11 22.02
C LYS A 52 1.85 2.41 23.29
N TYR A 53 3.11 1.99 23.30
CA TYR A 53 3.73 1.27 24.42
C TYR A 53 4.80 2.10 25.14
N GLU A 54 4.78 3.43 25.04
CA GLU A 54 5.78 4.31 25.65
C GLU A 54 5.91 4.10 27.18
N ASN A 55 4.79 3.77 27.83
CA ASN A 55 4.72 3.54 29.28
C ASN A 55 5.14 2.11 29.72
N ASP A 56 5.28 1.16 28.79
CA ASP A 56 5.68 -0.22 29.09
C ASP A 56 6.79 -0.66 28.13
N LYS A 57 8.04 -0.45 28.57
CA LYS A 57 9.23 -0.74 27.79
C LYS A 57 9.43 -2.23 27.49
N GLN A 58 8.93 -3.13 28.35
CA GLN A 58 9.04 -4.56 28.10
C GLN A 58 8.09 -4.97 26.99
N LEU A 59 6.82 -4.55 27.09
CA LEU A 59 5.82 -4.81 26.06
C LEU A 59 6.17 -4.13 24.73
N GLN A 60 6.66 -2.88 24.78
CA GLN A 60 7.16 -2.15 23.61
C GLN A 60 8.24 -2.94 22.86
N THR A 61 9.21 -3.51 23.59
CA THR A 61 10.30 -4.29 23.00
C THR A 61 9.77 -5.57 22.34
N GLN A 62 8.85 -6.27 23.01
CA GLN A 62 8.24 -7.49 22.46
C GLN A 62 7.45 -7.22 21.19
N GLU A 63 6.59 -6.20 21.21
CA GLU A 63 5.78 -5.81 20.06
C GLU A 63 6.65 -5.28 18.92
N LYS A 64 7.71 -4.53 19.22
CA LYS A 64 8.69 -4.09 18.21
C LYS A 64 9.34 -5.28 17.50
N ILE A 65 9.74 -6.32 18.24
CA ILE A 65 10.31 -7.53 17.64
C ILE A 65 9.29 -8.24 16.74
N LYS A 66 8.02 -8.35 17.19
CA LYS A 66 6.94 -8.94 16.38
C LYS A 66 6.72 -8.16 15.08
N LEU A 67 6.68 -6.84 15.17
CA LEU A 67 6.52 -5.97 14.01
C LEU A 67 7.70 -6.12 13.03
N LEU A 68 8.94 -6.11 13.52
CA LEU A 68 10.13 -6.30 12.67
C LEU A 68 10.11 -7.65 11.94
N LYS A 69 9.68 -8.73 12.61
CA LYS A 69 9.54 -10.05 11.97
C LYS A 69 8.50 -10.04 10.84
N LYS A 70 7.36 -9.39 11.07
CA LYS A 70 6.31 -9.21 10.06
C LYS A 70 6.83 -8.42 8.86
N ILE A 71 7.43 -7.26 9.11
CA ILE A 71 7.99 -6.40 8.06
C ILE A 71 9.07 -7.14 7.25
N ASN A 72 9.92 -7.94 7.89
CA ASN A 72 10.91 -8.74 7.19
C ASN A 72 10.27 -9.75 6.24
N HIS A 73 9.20 -10.43 6.66
CA HIS A 73 8.46 -11.34 5.80
C HIS A 73 7.83 -10.58 4.62
N ASP A 74 7.15 -9.47 4.89
CA ASP A 74 6.48 -8.65 3.87
C ASP A 74 7.48 -8.11 2.84
N LEU A 75 8.64 -7.62 3.28
CA LEU A 75 9.72 -7.16 2.40
C LEU A 75 10.32 -8.29 1.56
N SER A 76 10.49 -9.48 2.13
CA SER A 76 11.09 -10.62 1.42
C SER A 76 10.26 -11.11 0.24
N MET A 77 8.94 -10.91 0.31
CA MET A 77 7.99 -11.27 -0.75
C MET A 77 7.68 -10.11 -1.69
N ASN A 78 8.24 -8.92 -1.45
CA ASN A 78 7.93 -7.71 -2.19
C ASN A 78 8.80 -7.56 -3.43
N LEU A 79 8.18 -7.41 -4.61
CA LEU A 79 8.87 -7.26 -5.89
C LEU A 79 9.68 -5.95 -6.03
N PHE A 80 9.47 -4.97 -5.16
CA PHE A 80 10.12 -3.66 -5.21
C PHE A 80 11.36 -3.54 -4.31
N PHE A 81 11.67 -4.57 -3.52
CA PHE A 81 12.80 -4.53 -2.59
C PHE A 81 13.83 -5.60 -2.92
N GLU A 82 15.07 -5.15 -3.10
CA GLU A 82 16.20 -6.07 -3.11
C GLU A 82 16.56 -6.51 -1.70
N LYS A 83 17.22 -7.66 -1.58
CA LYS A 83 17.59 -8.24 -0.27
C LYS A 83 18.45 -7.29 0.57
N GLU A 84 19.37 -6.57 -0.05
CA GLU A 84 20.24 -5.61 0.64
C GLU A 84 19.45 -4.40 1.16
N GLU A 85 18.51 -3.91 0.36
CA GLU A 85 17.66 -2.76 0.72
C GLU A 85 16.67 -3.12 1.84
N ALA A 86 16.06 -4.31 1.77
CA ALA A 86 15.20 -4.83 2.83
C ALA A 86 15.97 -4.94 4.15
N THR A 87 17.20 -5.46 4.10
CA THR A 87 18.08 -5.57 5.27
C THR A 87 18.44 -4.21 5.84
N LYS A 88 18.75 -3.23 4.97
CA LYS A 88 19.04 -1.85 5.38
C LYS A 88 17.83 -1.21 6.05
N LEU A 89 16.63 -1.36 5.49
CA LEU A 89 15.40 -0.82 6.07
C LEU A 89 15.09 -1.45 7.43
N LEU A 90 15.23 -2.77 7.57
CA LEU A 90 15.05 -3.44 8.86
C LEU A 90 16.02 -2.94 9.91
N LYS A 91 17.27 -2.69 9.53
CA LYS A 91 18.27 -2.10 10.43
C LYS A 91 17.84 -0.69 10.86
N GLU A 92 17.41 0.16 9.94
CA GLU A 92 16.87 1.50 10.24
C GLU A 92 15.68 1.43 11.20
N LEU A 93 14.73 0.52 10.96
CA LEU A 93 13.56 0.35 11.82
C LEU A 93 13.93 -0.18 13.21
N SER A 94 14.95 -1.03 13.31
CA SER A 94 15.43 -1.58 14.58
C SER A 94 16.06 -0.53 15.50
N THR A 95 16.64 0.53 14.93
CA THR A 95 17.33 1.58 15.70
C THR A 95 16.42 2.73 16.13
N LEU A 96 15.18 2.78 15.62
CA LEU A 96 14.16 3.74 16.07
C LEU A 96 13.84 3.54 17.56
N LYS A 97 13.75 4.65 18.29
CA LYS A 97 13.45 4.72 19.73
C LYS A 97 12.27 5.63 19.96
#